data_AF-F3YXY0-F1
#
_entry.id   AF-F3YXY0-F1
#
_cell.length_a   1.000
_cell.length_b   1.000
_cell.length_c   1.000
_cell.angle_alpha   90.00
_cell.angle_beta   90.00
_cell.angle_gamma   90.00
#
_symmetry.space_group_name_H-M   'P 1'
#
loop_
_entity.id
_entity.type
_entity.pdbx_description
1 polymer ?
#
loop_
_entity_poly.entity_id
_entity_poly.type
_entity_poly.pdbx_seq_one_letter_code
_entity_poly.pdbx_strand_id
1 'polypeptide(L)'
;MIRQALRTLGAAVLLALFATGPASAMHIEQRDEVSYLRGPYNFDFYQRHNHSYRISASIHFAHGIQHDLLALRPMEEHVKTDQASDAMYLDMLFNPPRTEPKMDYYAPYTNQFAWRLLRSIDWTHMHHEQTYDILSDEGIPWQEKKEWTDRAVAYYLDQLDLPMSEAPLDVTMRRAAVMMKPYFSLFRNYYPQSNNFFYAAHWWHPVIYEALMLAGNGEAQQAMLDATNKTYYEQVLRDRPLRMLLSREAMPRYSRMSPESANIFDNLHMLHGIAYDILAYDAWSPDEQREELYRVIRAMSHQPGDEKLARKFALPYPDMDPRVYHDWMRGTDGAMTRIMLEMWDEMMPMMMPRGMAMDESQHRRMSEQLRMKLRPGLQQGELAGSLHDAMKTIMPDMRMAPEAMRPGETPKQMVETMLQGWHRKYGDMPDAQPISMADEPVPPVSPFQAIKAEAATMR
;
A
#
# COMPACT_ATOMS: atom_id res chain seq x y z
N MET A 1 -30.72 65.59 12.18
CA MET A 1 -29.38 65.41 11.59
C MET A 1 -28.44 64.53 12.43
N ILE A 2 -28.30 64.72 13.75
CA ILE A 2 -27.36 63.93 14.58
C ILE A 2 -27.71 62.43 14.68
N ARG A 3 -29.01 62.05 14.68
CA ARG A 3 -29.44 60.63 14.73
C ARG A 3 -29.24 59.85 13.42
N GLN A 4 -29.10 60.53 12.28
CA GLN A 4 -28.82 59.89 10.99
C GLN A 4 -27.32 59.62 10.82
N ALA A 5 -26.47 60.53 11.30
CA ALA A 5 -25.01 60.37 11.30
C ALA A 5 -24.53 59.21 12.22
N LEU A 6 -25.22 58.97 13.34
CA LEU A 6 -24.89 57.85 14.24
C LEU A 6 -25.30 56.47 13.69
N ARG A 7 -26.33 56.39 12.83
CA ARG A 7 -26.75 55.13 12.18
C ARG A 7 -25.83 54.73 11.04
N THR A 8 -25.28 55.70 10.30
CA THR A 8 -24.29 55.43 9.25
C THR A 8 -22.90 55.12 9.82
N LEU A 9 -22.48 55.74 10.93
CA LEU A 9 -21.22 55.38 11.60
C LEU A 9 -21.28 53.98 12.24
N GLY A 10 -22.40 53.61 12.87
CA GLY A 10 -22.56 52.28 13.48
C GLY A 10 -22.53 51.13 12.46
N ALA A 11 -23.11 51.32 11.28
CA ALA A 11 -23.07 50.33 10.20
C ALA A 11 -21.69 50.20 9.55
N ALA A 12 -20.94 51.31 9.44
CA ALA A 12 -19.58 51.30 8.88
C ALA A 12 -18.56 50.62 9.81
N VAL A 13 -18.71 50.75 11.13
CA VAL A 13 -17.83 50.10 12.11
C VAL A 13 -18.10 48.60 12.22
N LEU A 14 -19.36 48.17 12.07
CA LEU A 14 -19.71 46.75 12.04
C LEU A 14 -19.23 46.03 10.77
N LEU A 15 -19.21 46.70 9.61
CA LEU A 15 -18.64 46.13 8.37
C LEU A 15 -17.10 46.13 8.35
N ALA A 16 -16.45 47.10 9.01
CA ALA A 16 -14.99 47.13 9.12
C ALA A 16 -14.44 46.04 10.06
N LEU A 17 -15.21 45.59 11.05
CA LEU A 17 -14.81 44.50 11.96
C LEU A 17 -14.85 43.11 11.31
N PHE A 18 -15.52 42.93 10.16
CA PHE A 18 -15.48 41.68 9.39
C PHE A 18 -14.41 41.67 8.28
N ALA A 19 -13.77 42.81 7.97
CA ALA A 19 -12.87 42.93 6.82
C ALA A 19 -11.36 42.85 7.18
N THR A 20 -10.99 42.86 8.46
CA THR A 20 -9.57 42.92 8.88
C THR A 20 -9.11 41.78 9.78
N GLY A 21 -9.95 40.77 10.05
CA GLY A 21 -9.41 39.49 10.50
C GLY A 21 -8.79 38.79 9.30
N PRO A 22 -7.59 38.17 9.40
CA PRO A 22 -7.23 37.18 8.42
C PRO A 22 -8.35 36.14 8.47
N ALA A 23 -9.24 36.18 7.49
CA ALA A 23 -10.01 35.02 7.17
C ALA A 23 -8.96 33.97 6.83
N SER A 24 -8.59 33.15 7.83
CA SER A 24 -8.21 31.78 7.56
C SER A 24 -9.42 31.25 6.80
N ALA A 25 -9.42 31.45 5.49
CA ALA A 25 -10.38 30.82 4.61
C ALA A 25 -10.24 29.36 4.99
N MET A 26 -11.26 28.81 5.64
CA MET A 26 -11.38 27.37 5.76
C MET A 26 -11.30 26.90 4.31
N HIS A 27 -10.14 26.38 3.92
CA HIS A 27 -9.96 25.78 2.62
C HIS A 27 -10.84 24.54 2.67
N ILE A 28 -12.10 24.70 2.29
CA ILE A 28 -13.01 23.59 2.10
C ILE A 28 -12.37 22.79 0.97
N GLU A 29 -11.92 21.58 1.29
CA GLU A 29 -11.39 20.68 0.28
C GLU A 29 -12.47 20.40 -0.76
N GLN A 30 -12.13 20.62 -2.02
CA GLN A 30 -13.02 20.29 -3.14
C GLN A 30 -13.12 18.77 -3.25
N ARG A 31 -14.31 18.23 -2.94
CA ARG A 31 -14.54 16.78 -2.83
C ARG A 31 -15.03 16.15 -4.13
N ASP A 32 -14.43 16.52 -5.26
CA ASP A 32 -14.82 15.96 -6.55
C ASP A 32 -14.32 14.52 -6.72
N GLU A 33 -15.15 13.69 -7.31
CA GLU A 33 -14.86 12.29 -7.59
C GLU A 33 -14.95 12.00 -9.08
N VAL A 34 -14.26 10.96 -9.50
CA VAL A 34 -14.31 10.43 -10.86
C VAL A 34 -14.91 9.03 -10.82
N SER A 35 -15.74 8.72 -11.81
CA SER A 35 -16.31 7.38 -11.98
C SER A 35 -15.33 6.48 -12.73
N TYR A 36 -15.46 5.17 -12.57
CA TYR A 36 -14.69 4.17 -13.33
C TYR A 36 -14.79 4.36 -14.85
N LEU A 37 -13.75 3.92 -15.57
CA LEU A 37 -13.76 3.85 -17.03
C LEU A 37 -14.86 2.88 -17.49
N ARG A 38 -15.82 3.40 -18.26
CA ARG A 38 -16.91 2.57 -18.80
C ARG A 38 -16.41 1.64 -19.91
N GLY A 39 -16.79 0.38 -19.83
CA GLY A 39 -16.46 -0.67 -20.80
C GLY A 39 -17.42 -1.86 -20.71
N PRO A 40 -17.36 -2.81 -21.67
CA PRO A 40 -18.22 -3.99 -21.66
C PRO A 40 -17.96 -4.92 -20.45
N TYR A 41 -16.75 -4.86 -19.90
CA TYR A 41 -16.26 -5.68 -18.80
C TYR A 41 -16.77 -5.27 -17.41
N ASN A 42 -17.36 -4.08 -17.25
CA ASN A 42 -17.63 -3.57 -15.91
C ASN A 42 -18.50 -4.53 -15.10
N PHE A 43 -18.06 -4.83 -13.89
CA PHE A 43 -18.65 -5.76 -12.93
C PHE A 43 -18.51 -7.25 -13.28
N ASP A 44 -17.70 -7.64 -14.26
CA ASP A 44 -17.54 -9.05 -14.62
C ASP A 44 -16.90 -9.88 -13.52
N PHE A 45 -15.98 -9.32 -12.71
CA PHE A 45 -15.45 -10.03 -11.55
C PHE A 45 -16.55 -10.28 -10.50
N TYR A 46 -17.43 -9.30 -10.28
CA TYR A 46 -18.60 -9.44 -9.42
C TYR A 46 -19.58 -10.51 -9.92
N GLN A 47 -19.87 -10.52 -11.22
CA GLN A 47 -20.87 -11.39 -11.82
C GLN A 47 -20.38 -12.84 -11.95
N ARG A 48 -19.13 -13.03 -12.37
CA ARG A 48 -18.57 -14.36 -12.67
C ARG A 48 -17.87 -14.99 -11.48
N HIS A 49 -17.23 -14.17 -10.63
CA HIS A 49 -16.36 -14.62 -9.54
C HIS A 49 -16.78 -14.03 -8.20
N ASN A 50 -18.10 -14.03 -7.94
CA ASN A 50 -18.71 -13.33 -6.82
C ASN A 50 -18.09 -13.68 -5.45
N HIS A 51 -17.69 -14.93 -5.22
CA HIS A 51 -17.05 -15.30 -3.96
C HIS A 51 -15.73 -14.55 -3.75
N SER A 52 -14.87 -14.50 -4.77
CA SER A 52 -13.61 -13.74 -4.73
C SER A 52 -13.86 -12.25 -4.60
N TYR A 53 -14.81 -11.69 -5.34
CA TYR A 53 -15.23 -10.29 -5.18
C TYR A 53 -15.60 -9.97 -3.73
N ARG A 54 -16.37 -10.84 -3.09
CA ARG A 54 -16.81 -10.64 -1.69
C ARG A 54 -15.66 -10.75 -0.69
N ILE A 55 -14.65 -11.59 -0.95
CA ILE A 55 -13.41 -11.62 -0.16
C ILE A 55 -12.69 -10.26 -0.27
N SER A 56 -12.55 -9.73 -1.48
CA SER A 56 -11.98 -8.39 -1.72
C SER A 56 -12.71 -7.32 -0.92
N ALA A 57 -14.05 -7.31 -0.97
CA ALA A 57 -14.87 -6.34 -0.25
C ALA A 57 -14.67 -6.41 1.29
N SER A 58 -14.47 -7.61 1.87
CA SER A 58 -14.11 -7.76 3.29
C SER A 58 -12.72 -7.22 3.62
N ILE A 59 -11.76 -7.41 2.72
CA ILE A 59 -10.40 -6.87 2.86
C ILE A 59 -10.44 -5.33 2.83
N HIS A 60 -11.17 -4.75 1.88
CA HIS A 60 -11.32 -3.30 1.78
C HIS A 60 -12.09 -2.72 2.97
N PHE A 61 -13.10 -3.42 3.51
CA PHE A 61 -13.69 -3.07 4.82
C PHE A 61 -12.63 -2.98 5.92
N ALA A 62 -11.78 -3.99 6.05
CA ALA A 62 -10.73 -4.01 7.07
C ALA A 62 -9.75 -2.84 6.89
N HIS A 63 -9.35 -2.57 5.64
CA HIS A 63 -8.50 -1.42 5.34
C HIS A 63 -9.18 -0.11 5.73
N GLY A 64 -10.48 0.04 5.45
CA GLY A 64 -11.26 1.25 5.69
C GLY A 64 -11.34 1.54 7.17
N ILE A 65 -11.99 0.63 7.91
CA ILE A 65 -12.28 0.82 9.33
C ILE A 65 -11.01 0.98 10.18
N GLN A 66 -9.86 0.40 9.77
CA GLN A 66 -8.60 0.55 10.48
C GLN A 66 -8.16 2.01 10.64
N HIS A 67 -8.44 2.88 9.66
CA HIS A 67 -8.09 4.29 9.74
C HIS A 67 -8.80 4.97 10.92
N ASP A 68 -10.12 4.79 11.03
CA ASP A 68 -10.90 5.35 12.13
C ASP A 68 -10.54 4.71 13.47
N LEU A 69 -10.25 3.41 13.50
CA LEU A 69 -9.80 2.75 14.72
C LEU A 69 -8.51 3.36 15.26
N LEU A 70 -7.56 3.73 14.41
CA LEU A 70 -6.30 4.38 14.84
C LEU A 70 -6.51 5.85 15.17
N ALA A 71 -7.35 6.56 14.41
CA ALA A 71 -7.61 7.97 14.64
C ALA A 71 -8.45 8.25 15.90
N LEU A 72 -9.28 7.29 16.33
CA LEU A 72 -10.23 7.47 17.44
C LEU A 72 -9.80 6.77 18.74
N ARG A 73 -8.92 5.77 18.67
CA ARG A 73 -8.51 5.01 19.86
C ARG A 73 -7.10 5.39 20.25
N PRO A 74 -6.86 5.64 21.54
CA PRO A 74 -5.56 6.11 21.96
C PRO A 74 -4.53 4.97 21.93
N MET A 75 -3.26 5.31 21.76
CA MET A 75 -2.19 4.35 21.57
C MET A 75 -2.04 3.39 22.76
N GLU A 76 -2.33 3.82 23.99
CA GLU A 76 -2.31 2.92 25.16
C GLU A 76 -3.30 1.74 25.08
N GLU A 77 -4.34 1.84 24.25
CA GLU A 77 -5.29 0.77 24.00
C GLU A 77 -4.88 -0.14 22.81
N HIS A 78 -3.64 -0.03 22.30
CA HIS A 78 -3.20 -0.73 21.10
C HIS A 78 -3.45 -2.25 21.14
N VAL A 79 -3.12 -2.93 22.25
CA VAL A 79 -3.31 -4.40 22.38
C VAL A 79 -4.78 -4.79 22.23
N LYS A 80 -5.66 -4.09 22.96
CA LYS A 80 -7.10 -4.34 22.94
C LYS A 80 -7.69 -4.00 21.58
N THR A 81 -7.24 -2.90 20.98
CA THR A 81 -7.67 -2.48 19.66
C THR A 81 -7.27 -3.49 18.61
N ASP A 82 -6.01 -3.90 18.58
CA ASP A 82 -5.45 -4.90 17.66
C ASP A 82 -6.19 -6.25 17.72
N GLN A 83 -6.44 -6.75 18.93
CA GLN A 83 -7.20 -8.00 19.11
C GLN A 83 -8.65 -7.88 18.63
N ALA A 84 -9.32 -6.77 18.97
CA ALA A 84 -10.71 -6.57 18.59
C ALA A 84 -10.87 -6.35 17.08
N SER A 85 -9.94 -5.62 16.48
CA SER A 85 -9.95 -5.37 15.04
C SER A 85 -9.64 -6.62 14.24
N ASP A 86 -8.62 -7.40 14.61
CA ASP A 86 -8.33 -8.67 13.92
C ASP A 86 -9.52 -9.63 13.94
N ALA A 87 -10.18 -9.77 15.10
CA ALA A 87 -11.38 -10.59 15.22
C ALA A 87 -12.53 -10.09 14.33
N MET A 88 -12.71 -8.77 14.25
CA MET A 88 -13.71 -8.14 13.38
C MET A 88 -13.39 -8.34 11.89
N TYR A 89 -12.12 -8.27 11.50
CA TYR A 89 -11.67 -8.51 10.13
C TYR A 89 -11.92 -9.95 9.71
N LEU A 90 -11.59 -10.89 10.58
CA LEU A 90 -11.86 -12.31 10.35
C LEU A 90 -13.36 -12.59 10.27
N ASP A 91 -14.18 -12.02 11.17
CA ASP A 91 -15.63 -12.20 11.11
C ASP A 91 -16.20 -11.68 9.78
N MET A 92 -15.80 -10.48 9.36
CA MET A 92 -16.19 -9.94 8.05
C MET A 92 -15.66 -10.81 6.91
N LEU A 93 -14.46 -11.38 7.01
CA LEU A 93 -13.90 -12.22 5.96
C LEU A 93 -14.62 -13.58 5.83
N PHE A 94 -15.08 -14.16 6.93
CA PHE A 94 -15.89 -15.38 6.93
C PHE A 94 -17.37 -15.11 6.59
N ASN A 95 -17.85 -13.89 6.83
CA ASN A 95 -19.20 -13.44 6.52
C ASN A 95 -19.18 -12.19 5.62
N PRO A 96 -18.65 -12.29 4.38
CA PRO A 96 -18.31 -11.12 3.60
C PRO A 96 -19.51 -10.31 3.14
N PRO A 97 -19.38 -8.97 2.99
CA PRO A 97 -20.46 -8.14 2.50
C PRO A 97 -20.82 -8.57 1.06
N ARG A 98 -22.02 -8.19 0.62
CA ARG A 98 -22.50 -8.54 -0.74
C ARG A 98 -21.94 -7.63 -1.82
N THR A 99 -21.58 -6.42 -1.42
CA THR A 99 -21.10 -5.32 -2.26
C THR A 99 -20.02 -4.61 -1.49
N GLU A 100 -19.19 -3.87 -2.20
CA GLU A 100 -18.21 -2.97 -1.62
C GLU A 100 -18.72 -1.53 -1.60
N PRO A 101 -19.00 -0.95 -0.43
CA PRO A 101 -19.11 0.49 -0.24
C PRO A 101 -17.74 1.16 -0.33
N LYS A 102 -17.75 2.45 -0.67
CA LYS A 102 -16.56 3.30 -0.60
C LYS A 102 -15.98 3.37 0.81
N MET A 103 -14.67 3.64 0.89
CA MET A 103 -13.93 3.67 2.15
C MET A 103 -14.42 4.75 3.11
N ASP A 104 -14.98 5.84 2.60
CA ASP A 104 -15.56 6.92 3.40
C ASP A 104 -16.76 6.49 4.27
N TYR A 105 -17.48 5.44 3.87
CA TYR A 105 -18.53 4.83 4.69
C TYR A 105 -17.97 4.01 5.85
N TYR A 106 -16.76 3.48 5.70
CA TYR A 106 -16.09 2.70 6.73
C TYR A 106 -15.22 3.55 7.67
N ALA A 107 -14.69 4.67 7.17
CA ALA A 107 -13.82 5.59 7.92
C ALA A 107 -14.35 7.04 7.95
N PRO A 108 -15.59 7.28 8.40
CA PRO A 108 -16.20 8.61 8.34
C PRO A 108 -15.50 9.66 9.19
N TYR A 109 -14.77 9.29 10.25
CA TYR A 109 -14.02 10.25 11.06
C TYR A 109 -12.76 10.72 10.35
N THR A 110 -11.94 9.78 9.87
CA THR A 110 -10.71 10.08 9.12
C THR A 110 -11.02 10.87 7.85
N ASN A 111 -12.14 10.55 7.18
CA ASN A 111 -12.61 11.28 6.01
C ASN A 111 -12.91 12.76 6.27
N GLN A 112 -13.19 13.17 7.51
CA GLN A 112 -13.49 14.57 7.82
C GLN A 112 -12.24 15.43 7.71
N PHE A 113 -11.09 14.94 8.18
CA PHE A 113 -9.86 15.72 8.21
C PHE A 113 -8.86 15.32 7.12
N ALA A 114 -8.84 14.07 6.64
CA ALA A 114 -7.88 13.59 5.65
C ALA A 114 -8.56 13.01 4.39
N TRP A 115 -9.53 13.74 3.81
CA TRP A 115 -10.30 13.25 2.67
C TRP A 115 -9.45 12.83 1.46
N ARG A 116 -8.33 13.52 1.17
CA ARG A 116 -7.46 13.11 0.05
C ARG A 116 -6.84 11.73 0.23
N LEU A 117 -6.66 11.26 1.48
CA LEU A 117 -6.19 9.91 1.74
C LEU A 117 -7.20 8.89 1.22
N LEU A 118 -8.45 8.98 1.66
CA LEU A 118 -9.49 8.03 1.26
C LEU A 118 -9.81 8.16 -0.23
N ARG A 119 -9.81 9.38 -0.77
CA ARG A 119 -9.99 9.59 -2.23
C ARG A 119 -8.89 8.91 -3.05
N SER A 120 -7.62 9.04 -2.65
CA SER A 120 -6.53 8.36 -3.34
C SER A 120 -6.67 6.84 -3.24
N ILE A 121 -7.04 6.31 -2.06
CA ILE A 121 -7.26 4.88 -1.85
C ILE A 121 -8.43 4.36 -2.70
N ASP A 122 -9.61 4.98 -2.61
CA ASP A 122 -10.80 4.57 -3.37
C ASP A 122 -10.55 4.64 -4.88
N TRP A 123 -9.82 5.66 -5.36
CA TRP A 123 -9.45 5.77 -6.77
C TRP A 123 -8.56 4.61 -7.23
N THR A 124 -7.61 4.19 -6.39
CA THR A 124 -6.72 3.08 -6.71
C THR A 124 -7.39 1.70 -6.54
N HIS A 125 -8.27 1.52 -5.54
CA HIS A 125 -9.11 0.32 -5.42
C HIS A 125 -9.99 0.15 -6.66
N MET A 126 -10.64 1.23 -7.10
CA MET A 126 -11.43 1.22 -8.32
C MET A 126 -10.58 0.79 -9.53
N HIS A 127 -9.35 1.31 -9.69
CA HIS A 127 -8.45 0.85 -10.76
C HIS A 127 -8.18 -0.67 -10.68
N HIS A 128 -7.94 -1.21 -9.50
CA HIS A 128 -7.75 -2.66 -9.30
C HIS A 128 -9.01 -3.47 -9.64
N GLU A 129 -10.18 -3.03 -9.19
CA GLU A 129 -11.45 -3.66 -9.54
C GLU A 129 -11.67 -3.67 -11.05
N GLN A 130 -11.37 -2.56 -11.72
CA GLN A 130 -11.47 -2.48 -13.18
C GLN A 130 -10.52 -3.46 -13.88
N THR A 131 -9.31 -3.68 -13.37
CA THR A 131 -8.39 -4.65 -13.97
C THR A 131 -8.77 -6.10 -13.66
N TYR A 132 -9.41 -6.39 -12.52
CA TYR A 132 -10.04 -7.70 -12.30
C TYR A 132 -11.19 -7.95 -13.27
N ASP A 133 -12.04 -6.95 -13.48
CA ASP A 133 -13.15 -7.03 -14.43
C ASP A 133 -12.64 -7.30 -15.86
N ILE A 134 -11.62 -6.55 -16.31
CA ILE A 134 -11.00 -6.75 -17.63
C ILE A 134 -10.49 -8.18 -17.78
N LEU A 135 -9.79 -8.72 -16.79
CA LEU A 135 -9.28 -10.09 -16.84
C LEU A 135 -10.39 -11.14 -16.77
N SER A 136 -11.49 -10.85 -16.09
CA SER A 136 -12.61 -11.76 -15.92
C SER A 136 -13.53 -11.83 -17.15
N ASP A 137 -13.62 -10.76 -17.95
CA ASP A 137 -14.55 -10.68 -19.08
C ASP A 137 -14.20 -11.64 -20.23
N GLU A 138 -14.96 -12.74 -20.38
CA GLU A 138 -14.79 -13.72 -21.46
C GLU A 138 -14.99 -13.13 -22.87
N GLY A 139 -15.75 -12.03 -22.98
CA GLY A 139 -16.00 -11.33 -24.23
C GLY A 139 -14.79 -10.56 -24.75
N ILE A 140 -13.81 -10.23 -23.89
CA ILE A 140 -12.52 -9.68 -24.31
C ILE A 140 -11.60 -10.83 -24.73
N PRO A 141 -11.16 -10.89 -26.00
CA PRO A 141 -10.18 -11.89 -26.43
C PRO A 141 -8.89 -11.80 -25.61
N TRP A 142 -8.26 -12.94 -25.33
CA TRP A 142 -7.07 -13.01 -24.47
C TRP A 142 -5.96 -12.04 -24.91
N GLN A 143 -5.70 -11.98 -26.22
CA GLN A 143 -4.70 -11.12 -26.82
C GLN A 143 -5.00 -9.60 -26.68
N GLU A 144 -6.24 -9.23 -26.39
CA GLU A 144 -6.69 -7.85 -26.20
C GLU A 144 -6.73 -7.43 -24.72
N LYS A 145 -6.61 -8.37 -23.77
CA LYS A 145 -6.65 -8.09 -22.32
C LYS A 145 -5.63 -7.04 -21.90
N LYS A 146 -4.43 -7.11 -22.48
CA LYS A 146 -3.38 -6.12 -22.21
C LYS A 146 -3.78 -4.72 -22.70
N GLU A 147 -4.33 -4.59 -23.90
CA GLU A 147 -4.73 -3.29 -24.44
C GLU A 147 -5.81 -2.63 -23.57
N TRP A 148 -6.79 -3.40 -23.13
CA TRP A 148 -7.81 -2.91 -22.21
C TRP A 148 -7.23 -2.52 -20.85
N THR A 149 -6.28 -3.30 -20.32
CA THR A 149 -5.57 -3.00 -19.07
C THR A 149 -4.75 -1.71 -19.20
N ASP A 150 -4.00 -1.55 -20.30
CA ASP A 150 -3.20 -0.35 -20.57
C ASP A 150 -4.10 0.90 -20.66
N ARG A 151 -5.30 0.77 -21.26
CA ARG A 151 -6.29 1.85 -21.32
C ARG A 151 -6.83 2.20 -19.93
N ALA A 152 -7.07 1.22 -19.06
CA ALA A 152 -7.48 1.47 -17.68
C ALA A 152 -6.38 2.19 -16.89
N VAL A 153 -5.11 1.78 -17.04
CA VAL A 153 -3.96 2.47 -16.44
C VAL A 153 -3.88 3.93 -16.92
N ALA A 154 -3.97 4.17 -18.23
CA ALA A 154 -3.92 5.53 -18.77
C ALA A 154 -5.07 6.40 -18.23
N TYR A 155 -6.28 5.85 -18.14
CA TYR A 155 -7.43 6.54 -17.54
C TYR A 155 -7.18 6.86 -16.06
N TYR A 156 -6.68 5.89 -15.30
CA TYR A 156 -6.37 6.05 -13.89
C TYR A 156 -5.36 7.19 -13.64
N LEU A 157 -4.30 7.26 -14.45
CA LEU A 157 -3.25 8.25 -14.33
C LEU A 157 -3.66 9.67 -14.78
N ASP A 158 -4.63 9.79 -15.69
CA ASP A 158 -5.00 11.07 -16.30
C ASP A 158 -6.16 11.80 -15.59
N GLN A 159 -7.07 11.07 -14.95
CA GLN A 159 -8.37 11.63 -14.57
C GLN A 159 -8.44 12.25 -13.18
N LEU A 160 -7.53 11.87 -12.28
CA LEU A 160 -7.44 12.41 -10.93
C LEU A 160 -6.08 13.06 -10.72
N ASP A 161 -5.99 14.04 -9.81
CA ASP A 161 -4.78 14.86 -9.60
C ASP A 161 -3.69 14.17 -8.76
N LEU A 162 -4.00 13.04 -8.13
CA LEU A 162 -3.12 12.31 -7.22
C LEU A 162 -3.21 10.78 -7.39
N PRO A 163 -3.03 10.24 -8.61
CA PRO A 163 -2.95 8.80 -8.80
C PRO A 163 -1.64 8.29 -8.21
N MET A 164 -1.66 7.13 -7.55
CA MET A 164 -0.44 6.42 -7.16
C MET A 164 0.46 6.16 -8.37
N SER A 165 1.76 6.25 -8.15
CA SER A 165 2.78 6.09 -9.19
C SER A 165 2.83 4.67 -9.74
N GLU A 166 3.17 4.56 -11.03
CA GLU A 166 3.52 3.35 -11.74
C GLU A 166 5.02 3.00 -11.66
N ALA A 167 5.84 3.82 -10.99
CA ALA A 167 7.22 3.46 -10.68
C ALA A 167 7.27 2.37 -9.60
N PRO A 168 8.28 1.48 -9.62
CA PRO A 168 8.43 0.44 -8.61
C PRO A 168 8.44 1.02 -7.20
N LEU A 169 7.89 0.27 -6.24
CA LEU A 169 7.83 0.67 -4.83
C LEU A 169 9.20 1.07 -4.25
N ASP A 170 10.28 0.48 -4.76
CA ASP A 170 11.65 0.86 -4.46
C ASP A 170 11.90 2.37 -4.61
N VAL A 171 11.34 3.00 -5.65
CA VAL A 171 11.52 4.42 -5.98
C VAL A 171 10.61 5.30 -5.14
N THR A 172 9.34 4.96 -5.03
CA THR A 172 8.33 5.76 -4.31
C THR A 172 8.58 5.76 -2.81
N MET A 173 9.05 4.66 -2.22
CA MET A 173 9.44 4.61 -0.81
C MET A 173 10.60 5.56 -0.50
N ARG A 174 11.55 5.71 -1.43
CA ARG A 174 12.66 6.67 -1.31
C ARG A 174 12.17 8.10 -1.42
N ARG A 175 11.17 8.38 -2.26
CA ARG A 175 10.50 9.69 -2.32
C ARG A 175 9.74 9.99 -1.04
N ALA A 176 9.02 9.00 -0.50
CA ALA A 176 8.24 9.13 0.72
C ALA A 176 9.14 9.38 1.93
N ALA A 177 10.35 8.81 1.97
CA ALA A 177 11.38 9.02 2.99
C ALA A 177 10.86 8.87 4.42
N VAL A 178 10.08 7.80 4.64
CA VAL A 178 9.37 7.58 5.91
C VAL A 178 10.23 6.92 6.98
N MET A 179 11.32 6.23 6.64
CA MET A 179 12.07 5.40 7.61
C MET A 179 12.58 6.15 8.84
N MET A 180 12.85 7.45 8.72
CA MET A 180 13.31 8.28 9.84
C MET A 180 12.27 9.22 10.40
N LYS A 181 11.03 9.09 9.96
CA LYS A 181 9.91 9.78 10.58
C LYS A 181 9.61 9.13 11.94
N PRO A 182 9.13 9.89 12.94
CA PRO A 182 8.92 9.39 14.30
C PRO A 182 7.84 8.31 14.41
N TYR A 183 7.00 8.16 13.40
CA TYR A 183 5.92 7.19 13.36
C TYR A 183 6.31 5.85 12.73
N PHE A 184 7.45 5.78 12.05
CA PHE A 184 7.78 4.62 11.22
C PHE A 184 7.86 3.34 12.07
N SER A 185 7.17 2.31 11.60
CA SER A 185 7.00 0.98 12.19
C SER A 185 6.07 0.89 13.41
N LEU A 186 5.39 1.96 13.82
CA LEU A 186 4.53 1.91 15.01
C LEU A 186 3.36 0.92 14.83
N PHE A 187 2.65 0.98 13.72
CA PHE A 187 1.53 0.08 13.48
C PHE A 187 1.97 -1.37 13.48
N ARG A 188 3.07 -1.66 12.77
CA ARG A 188 3.66 -3.01 12.72
C ARG A 188 4.07 -3.54 14.10
N ASN A 189 4.66 -2.69 14.94
CA ASN A 189 5.17 -3.08 16.25
C ASN A 189 4.05 -3.29 17.27
N TYR A 190 3.02 -2.43 17.24
CA TYR A 190 2.02 -2.34 18.30
C TYR A 190 0.65 -2.93 17.94
N TYR A 191 0.39 -3.15 16.65
CA TYR A 191 -0.82 -3.80 16.12
C TYR A 191 -0.47 -5.01 15.23
N PRO A 192 0.32 -5.99 15.74
CA PRO A 192 0.85 -7.07 14.92
C PRO A 192 -0.22 -7.98 14.31
N GLN A 193 -1.36 -8.20 14.96
CA GLN A 193 -2.40 -9.08 14.41
C GLN A 193 -3.07 -8.43 13.21
N SER A 194 -3.47 -7.17 13.35
CA SER A 194 -4.04 -6.35 12.28
C SER A 194 -3.04 -6.18 11.13
N ASN A 195 -1.77 -5.86 11.43
CA ASN A 195 -0.72 -5.79 10.42
C ASN A 195 -0.56 -7.11 9.65
N ASN A 196 -0.56 -8.25 10.36
CA ASN A 196 -0.45 -9.56 9.71
C ASN A 196 -1.69 -9.94 8.90
N PHE A 197 -2.89 -9.50 9.33
CA PHE A 197 -4.09 -9.62 8.51
C PHE A 197 -3.89 -8.89 7.17
N PHE A 198 -3.37 -7.66 7.20
CA PHE A 198 -3.10 -6.90 5.98
C PHE A 198 -2.03 -7.55 5.12
N TYR A 199 -0.98 -8.16 5.69
CA TYR A 199 -0.04 -8.94 4.90
C TYR A 199 -0.68 -10.17 4.23
N ALA A 200 -1.65 -10.82 4.87
CA ALA A 200 -2.44 -11.88 4.23
C ALA A 200 -3.36 -11.31 3.12
N ALA A 201 -3.98 -10.15 3.32
CA ALA A 201 -4.73 -9.45 2.28
C ALA A 201 -3.84 -9.07 1.08
N HIS A 202 -2.64 -8.58 1.33
CA HIS A 202 -1.64 -8.21 0.31
C HIS A 202 -1.02 -9.44 -0.36
N TRP A 203 -1.18 -10.64 0.20
CA TRP A 203 -0.97 -11.90 -0.53
C TRP A 203 -2.15 -12.18 -1.46
N TRP A 204 -3.40 -12.07 -0.96
CA TRP A 204 -4.60 -12.46 -1.69
C TRP A 204 -4.77 -11.70 -3.01
N HIS A 205 -4.72 -10.37 -2.97
CA HIS A 205 -4.97 -9.56 -4.16
C HIS A 205 -4.05 -9.89 -5.35
N PRO A 206 -2.70 -9.94 -5.21
CA PRO A 206 -1.81 -10.37 -6.28
C PRO A 206 -2.11 -11.79 -6.78
N VAL A 207 -2.31 -12.75 -5.89
CA VAL A 207 -2.47 -14.14 -6.33
C VAL A 207 -3.78 -14.38 -7.09
N ILE A 208 -4.80 -13.54 -6.90
CA ILE A 208 -6.00 -13.55 -7.75
C ILE A 208 -5.68 -13.12 -9.18
N TYR A 209 -4.87 -12.06 -9.37
CA TYR A 209 -4.38 -11.71 -10.71
C TYR A 209 -3.59 -12.86 -11.32
N GLU A 210 -2.69 -13.48 -10.54
CA GLU A 210 -1.89 -14.59 -11.03
C GLU A 210 -2.75 -15.81 -11.41
N ALA A 211 -3.80 -16.08 -10.63
CA ALA A 211 -4.76 -17.14 -10.91
C ALA A 211 -5.50 -16.89 -12.23
N LEU A 212 -5.99 -15.66 -12.45
CA LEU A 212 -6.61 -15.28 -13.72
C LEU A 212 -5.62 -15.38 -14.89
N MET A 213 -4.37 -14.96 -14.67
CA MET A 213 -3.30 -15.04 -15.67
C MET A 213 -2.90 -16.47 -16.04
N LEU A 214 -3.05 -17.43 -15.13
CA LEU A 214 -2.77 -18.85 -15.37
C LEU A 214 -3.95 -19.60 -15.96
N ALA A 215 -5.17 -19.17 -15.64
CA ALA A 215 -6.39 -19.84 -16.08
C ALA A 215 -6.79 -19.49 -17.52
N GLY A 216 -6.33 -18.35 -18.05
CA GLY A 216 -6.76 -17.87 -19.36
C GLY A 216 -8.17 -17.26 -19.29
N ASN A 217 -8.89 -17.30 -20.40
CA ASN A 217 -10.31 -16.98 -20.46
C ASN A 217 -11.14 -18.24 -20.17
N GLY A 218 -12.42 -18.05 -19.85
CA GLY A 218 -13.36 -19.17 -19.76
C GLY A 218 -13.60 -19.71 -18.35
N GLU A 219 -14.27 -20.86 -18.30
CA GLU A 219 -14.72 -21.50 -17.06
C GLU A 219 -13.58 -21.95 -16.13
N ALA A 220 -12.36 -22.14 -16.66
CA ALA A 220 -11.20 -22.53 -15.87
C ALA A 220 -10.82 -21.49 -14.81
N GLN A 221 -11.15 -20.21 -15.02
CA GLN A 221 -10.91 -19.14 -14.04
C GLN A 221 -11.58 -19.45 -12.71
N GLN A 222 -12.84 -19.86 -12.71
CA GLN A 222 -13.58 -20.13 -11.46
C GLN A 222 -12.92 -21.24 -10.66
N ALA A 223 -12.54 -22.35 -11.31
CA ALA A 223 -11.88 -23.46 -10.64
C ALA A 223 -10.49 -23.08 -10.09
N MET A 224 -9.74 -22.23 -10.80
CA MET A 224 -8.46 -21.72 -10.33
C MET A 224 -8.65 -20.82 -9.10
N LEU A 225 -9.61 -19.90 -9.15
CA LEU A 225 -9.92 -18.99 -8.04
C LEU A 225 -10.40 -19.73 -6.81
N ASP A 226 -11.26 -20.75 -6.96
CA ASP A 226 -11.72 -21.57 -5.84
C ASP A 226 -10.56 -22.30 -5.15
N ALA A 227 -9.60 -22.83 -5.92
CA ALA A 227 -8.41 -23.47 -5.39
C ALA A 227 -7.49 -22.46 -4.67
N THR A 228 -7.29 -21.27 -5.24
CA THR A 228 -6.50 -20.19 -4.62
C THR A 228 -7.15 -19.68 -3.33
N ASN A 229 -8.46 -19.43 -3.34
CA ASN A 229 -9.24 -19.03 -2.16
C ASN A 229 -9.19 -20.11 -1.07
N LYS A 230 -9.27 -21.39 -1.44
CA LYS A 230 -9.07 -22.48 -0.49
C LYS A 230 -7.70 -22.41 0.17
N THR A 231 -6.63 -22.17 -0.58
CA THR A 231 -5.28 -21.95 -0.02
C THR A 231 -5.23 -20.74 0.91
N TYR A 232 -5.93 -19.66 0.58
CA TYR A 232 -6.05 -18.49 1.45
C TYR A 232 -6.60 -18.86 2.84
N TYR A 233 -7.76 -19.50 2.88
CA TYR A 233 -8.43 -19.85 4.14
C TYR A 233 -7.73 -20.99 4.91
N GLU A 234 -7.21 -21.99 4.22
CA GLU A 234 -6.65 -23.18 4.88
C GLU A 234 -5.19 -23.02 5.32
N GLN A 235 -4.43 -22.15 4.65
CA GLN A 235 -2.99 -22.01 4.87
C GLN A 235 -2.62 -20.57 5.25
N VAL A 236 -2.90 -19.61 4.37
CA VAL A 236 -2.39 -18.23 4.52
C VAL A 236 -2.94 -17.55 5.76
N LEU A 237 -4.25 -17.64 6.03
CA LEU A 237 -4.84 -17.03 7.23
C LEU A 237 -4.36 -17.65 8.54
N ARG A 238 -3.90 -18.92 8.51
CA ARG A 238 -3.39 -19.64 9.68
C ARG A 238 -1.93 -19.34 9.97
N ASP A 239 -1.15 -19.09 8.92
CA ASP A 239 0.29 -18.83 8.97
C ASP A 239 0.59 -17.59 8.14
N ARG A 240 0.10 -16.43 8.61
CA ARG A 240 0.07 -15.19 7.81
C ARG A 240 1.48 -14.72 7.43
N PRO A 241 1.66 -14.14 6.24
CA PRO A 241 2.96 -13.58 5.85
C PRO A 241 3.43 -12.55 6.89
N LEU A 242 4.74 -12.50 7.13
CA LEU A 242 5.35 -11.56 8.07
C LEU A 242 5.93 -10.31 7.39
N ARG A 243 5.62 -10.13 6.11
CA ARG A 243 5.95 -8.94 5.30
C ARG A 243 4.90 -8.74 4.21
N MET A 244 4.87 -7.55 3.65
CA MET A 244 4.20 -7.33 2.37
C MET A 244 4.94 -8.10 1.27
N LEU A 245 4.20 -8.91 0.53
CA LEU A 245 4.68 -9.52 -0.71
C LEU A 245 4.46 -8.54 -1.84
N LEU A 246 5.48 -8.32 -2.66
CA LEU A 246 5.33 -7.41 -3.78
C LEU A 246 4.72 -8.13 -4.98
N SER A 247 4.04 -7.37 -5.82
CA SER A 247 3.44 -7.82 -7.07
C SER A 247 4.39 -8.69 -7.92
N ARG A 248 5.65 -8.28 -8.07
CA ARG A 248 6.69 -9.03 -8.81
C ARG A 248 7.05 -10.40 -8.21
N GLU A 249 6.74 -10.62 -6.94
CA GLU A 249 6.93 -11.91 -6.26
C GLU A 249 5.66 -12.77 -6.34
N ALA A 250 4.49 -12.16 -6.14
CA ALA A 250 3.21 -12.86 -5.94
C ALA A 250 2.24 -12.78 -7.15
N MET A 251 2.58 -12.06 -8.21
CA MET A 251 1.87 -12.06 -9.50
C MET A 251 2.84 -11.80 -10.66
N PRO A 252 3.86 -12.65 -10.84
CA PRO A 252 4.92 -12.42 -11.82
C PRO A 252 4.40 -12.31 -13.26
N ARG A 253 3.35 -13.03 -13.65
CA ARG A 253 2.81 -12.98 -15.02
C ARG A 253 2.04 -11.70 -15.27
N TYR A 254 1.18 -11.31 -14.33
CA TYR A 254 0.46 -10.03 -14.41
C TYR A 254 1.43 -8.84 -14.40
N SER A 255 2.45 -8.87 -13.54
CA SER A 255 3.48 -7.83 -13.45
C SER A 255 4.27 -7.67 -14.76
N ARG A 256 4.43 -8.73 -15.56
CA ARG A 256 5.05 -8.63 -16.88
C ARG A 256 4.10 -8.09 -17.95
N MET A 257 2.80 -8.40 -17.82
CA MET A 257 1.73 -7.91 -18.71
C MET A 257 1.52 -6.40 -18.55
N SER A 258 1.24 -5.96 -17.33
CA SER A 258 1.01 -4.55 -16.96
C SER A 258 1.83 -4.20 -15.70
N PRO A 259 3.15 -3.96 -15.85
CA PRO A 259 4.01 -3.56 -14.73
C PRO A 259 3.54 -2.26 -14.08
N GLU A 260 2.95 -1.36 -14.86
CA GLU A 260 2.41 -0.10 -14.38
C GLU A 260 1.30 -0.34 -13.35
N SER A 261 0.31 -1.17 -13.71
CA SER A 261 -0.78 -1.55 -12.79
C SER A 261 -0.27 -2.31 -11.57
N ALA A 262 0.73 -3.17 -11.75
CA ALA A 262 1.32 -3.95 -10.65
C ALA A 262 2.08 -3.06 -9.65
N ASN A 263 2.79 -2.04 -10.13
CA ASN A 263 3.47 -1.08 -9.26
C ASN A 263 2.47 -0.14 -8.56
N ILE A 264 1.42 0.32 -9.26
CA ILE A 264 0.32 1.08 -8.66
C ILE A 264 -0.27 0.32 -7.46
N PHE A 265 -0.44 -0.99 -7.62
CA PHE A 265 -0.89 -1.89 -6.56
C PHE A 265 0.06 -1.87 -5.36
N ASP A 266 1.35 -2.14 -5.56
CA ASP A 266 2.34 -2.16 -4.47
C ASP A 266 2.42 -0.79 -3.75
N ASN A 267 2.29 0.30 -4.49
CA ASN A 267 2.32 1.67 -3.97
C ASN A 267 1.11 1.98 -3.08
N LEU A 268 -0.10 1.60 -3.49
CA LEU A 268 -1.29 1.74 -2.65
C LEU A 268 -1.19 0.93 -1.36
N HIS A 269 -0.80 -0.34 -1.46
CA HIS A 269 -0.78 -1.24 -0.30
C HIS A 269 0.28 -0.82 0.72
N MET A 270 1.37 -0.20 0.27
CA MET A 270 2.31 0.47 1.15
C MET A 270 1.75 1.77 1.74
N LEU A 271 0.98 2.57 0.98
CA LEU A 271 0.33 3.78 1.49
C LEU A 271 -0.59 3.45 2.68
N HIS A 272 -1.33 2.34 2.65
CA HIS A 272 -2.10 1.88 3.82
C HIS A 272 -1.22 1.73 5.06
N GLY A 273 -0.13 0.96 4.96
CA GLY A 273 0.79 0.76 6.08
C GLY A 273 1.39 2.05 6.62
N ILE A 274 1.78 2.98 5.73
CA ILE A 274 2.31 4.29 6.13
C ILE A 274 1.22 5.15 6.80
N ALA A 275 0.00 5.15 6.27
CA ALA A 275 -1.11 5.87 6.85
C ALA A 275 -1.43 5.34 8.25
N TYR A 276 -1.39 4.02 8.46
CA TYR A 276 -1.58 3.42 9.77
C TYR A 276 -0.48 3.81 10.76
N ASP A 277 0.78 3.82 10.34
CA ASP A 277 1.86 4.31 11.18
C ASP A 277 1.63 5.78 11.60
N ILE A 278 1.23 6.65 10.66
CA ILE A 278 0.95 8.08 10.95
C ILE A 278 -0.22 8.24 11.92
N LEU A 279 -1.33 7.53 11.69
CA LEU A 279 -2.53 7.63 12.52
C LEU A 279 -2.32 7.02 13.91
N ALA A 280 -1.45 6.02 14.04
CA ALA A 280 -1.05 5.44 15.33
C ALA A 280 -0.10 6.36 16.13
N TYR A 281 0.47 7.40 15.50
CA TYR A 281 1.35 8.34 16.17
C TYR A 281 0.55 9.43 16.88
N ASP A 282 0.41 9.27 18.19
CA ASP A 282 -0.44 10.07 19.08
C ASP A 282 0.15 11.43 19.48
N ALA A 283 1.43 11.68 19.16
CA ALA A 283 2.09 12.95 19.46
C ALA A 283 1.75 14.06 18.45
N TRP A 284 1.02 13.75 17.38
CA TRP A 284 0.55 14.72 16.39
C TRP A 284 -0.96 14.94 16.49
N SER A 285 -1.38 16.19 16.32
CA SER A 285 -2.78 16.53 16.11
C SER A 285 -3.32 15.97 14.78
N PRO A 286 -4.65 15.85 14.60
CA PRO A 286 -5.23 15.44 13.32
C PRO A 286 -4.82 16.33 12.13
N ASP A 287 -4.62 17.63 12.35
CA ASP A 287 -4.12 18.53 11.30
C ASP A 287 -2.67 18.21 10.93
N GLU A 288 -1.80 17.92 11.90
CA GLU A 288 -0.41 17.51 11.64
C GLU A 288 -0.34 16.13 10.94
N GLN A 289 -1.18 15.19 11.37
CA GLN A 289 -1.34 13.90 10.69
C GLN A 289 -1.81 14.11 9.23
N ARG A 290 -2.79 15.00 8.99
CA ARG A 290 -3.24 15.36 7.63
C ARG A 290 -2.08 15.87 6.78
N GLU A 291 -1.31 16.83 7.27
CA GLU A 291 -0.21 17.42 6.51
C GLU A 291 0.82 16.35 6.11
N GLU A 292 1.13 15.42 7.03
CA GLU A 292 2.03 14.31 6.71
C GLU A 292 1.42 13.30 5.73
N LEU A 293 0.17 12.89 5.92
CA LEU A 293 -0.54 12.01 5.00
C LEU A 293 -0.52 12.59 3.58
N TYR A 294 -0.82 13.88 3.44
CA TYR A 294 -0.84 14.55 2.14
C TYR A 294 0.54 14.69 1.53
N ARG A 295 1.59 14.85 2.34
CA ARG A 295 2.98 14.81 1.88
C ARG A 295 3.33 13.43 1.33
N VAL A 296 2.99 12.36 2.06
CA VAL A 296 3.25 10.98 1.63
C VAL A 296 2.51 10.67 0.33
N ILE A 297 1.22 11.01 0.23
CA ILE A 297 0.42 10.81 -0.99
C ILE A 297 1.09 11.49 -2.19
N ARG A 298 1.52 12.75 -2.06
CA ARG A 298 2.26 13.45 -3.14
C ARG A 298 3.60 12.81 -3.48
N ALA A 299 4.29 12.23 -2.50
CA ALA A 299 5.57 11.58 -2.71
C ALA A 299 5.44 10.22 -3.42
N MET A 300 4.30 9.54 -3.20
CA MET A 300 3.98 8.23 -3.79
C MET A 300 3.12 8.34 -5.05
N SER A 301 2.59 9.52 -5.37
CA SER A 301 1.83 9.77 -6.59
C SER A 301 2.72 9.76 -7.82
N HIS A 302 2.10 9.52 -8.98
CA HIS A 302 2.72 9.63 -10.30
C HIS A 302 3.57 10.90 -10.42
N GLN A 303 4.77 10.75 -11.00
CA GLN A 303 5.66 11.83 -11.38
C GLN A 303 6.10 11.63 -12.83
N PRO A 304 6.31 12.71 -13.60
CA PRO A 304 6.84 12.60 -14.96
C PRO A 304 8.14 11.80 -15.02
N GLY A 305 8.19 10.77 -15.86
CA GLY A 305 9.34 9.87 -16.01
C GLY A 305 9.17 8.52 -15.29
N ASP A 306 8.16 8.36 -14.45
CA ASP A 306 7.86 7.10 -13.75
C ASP A 306 7.56 5.96 -14.72
N GLU A 307 6.96 6.26 -15.88
CA GLU A 307 6.65 5.30 -16.93
C GLU A 307 7.90 4.57 -17.45
N LYS A 308 9.07 5.21 -17.38
CA LYS A 308 10.37 4.63 -17.80
C LYS A 308 10.95 3.68 -16.77
N LEU A 309 10.46 3.75 -15.53
CA LEU A 309 10.94 2.95 -14.42
C LEU A 309 10.06 1.73 -14.16
N ALA A 310 8.83 1.71 -14.70
CA ALA A 310 7.82 0.70 -14.40
C ALA A 310 8.35 -0.75 -14.51
N ARG A 311 9.24 -1.02 -15.48
CA ARG A 311 9.83 -2.35 -15.73
C ARG A 311 11.15 -2.63 -15.00
N LYS A 312 11.65 -1.70 -14.17
CA LYS A 312 12.92 -1.83 -13.45
C LYS A 312 12.74 -2.66 -12.17
N PHE A 313 12.47 -3.95 -12.34
CA PHE A 313 12.35 -4.89 -11.23
C PHE A 313 12.80 -6.31 -11.60
N ALA A 314 13.18 -7.09 -10.59
CA ALA A 314 13.52 -8.50 -10.73
C ALA A 314 12.29 -9.40 -10.59
N LEU A 315 12.34 -10.58 -11.22
CA LEU A 315 11.32 -11.62 -11.14
C LEU A 315 11.90 -12.85 -10.41
N PRO A 316 11.92 -12.86 -9.07
CA PRO A 316 12.54 -13.94 -8.31
C PRO A 316 11.80 -15.28 -8.41
N TYR A 317 10.49 -15.25 -8.69
CA TYR A 317 9.63 -16.44 -8.72
C TYR A 317 8.73 -16.45 -9.96
N PRO A 318 9.29 -16.53 -11.18
CA PRO A 318 8.51 -16.39 -12.42
C PRO A 318 7.45 -17.49 -12.61
N ASP A 319 7.65 -18.65 -11.96
CA ASP A 319 6.78 -19.82 -12.07
C ASP A 319 5.87 -20.03 -10.87
N MET A 320 5.67 -18.99 -10.04
CA MET A 320 4.80 -19.06 -8.85
C MET A 320 3.40 -19.57 -9.22
N ASP A 321 2.85 -20.46 -8.39
CA ASP A 321 1.48 -20.99 -8.49
C ASP A 321 0.64 -20.49 -7.31
N PRO A 322 -0.43 -19.71 -7.53
CA PRO A 322 -1.23 -19.08 -6.48
C PRO A 322 -1.97 -20.09 -5.60
N ARG A 323 -2.05 -21.36 -6.02
CA ARG A 323 -2.64 -22.45 -5.24
C ARG A 323 -1.70 -22.99 -4.17
N VAL A 324 -0.43 -22.58 -4.16
CA VAL A 324 0.60 -23.07 -3.23
C VAL A 324 1.08 -21.93 -2.32
N TYR A 325 1.00 -22.14 -1.00
CA TYR A 325 1.56 -21.20 -0.04
C TYR A 325 3.01 -21.55 0.29
N HIS A 326 3.91 -21.03 -0.56
CA HIS A 326 5.34 -21.34 -0.53
C HIS A 326 6.04 -20.85 0.76
N ASP A 327 7.08 -21.54 1.19
CA ASP A 327 7.83 -21.20 2.42
C ASP A 327 8.42 -19.79 2.39
N TRP A 328 8.90 -19.33 1.22
CA TRP A 328 9.47 -18.00 1.04
C TRP A 328 8.44 -16.87 1.24
N MET A 329 7.14 -17.18 1.20
CA MET A 329 6.07 -16.19 1.40
C MET A 329 5.80 -15.91 2.89
N ARG A 330 6.09 -16.85 3.77
CA ARG A 330 5.74 -16.79 5.20
C ARG A 330 6.66 -15.86 5.99
N GLY A 331 7.94 -15.87 5.61
CA GLY A 331 9.01 -15.23 6.36
C GLY A 331 9.06 -13.71 6.25
N THR A 332 10.07 -13.15 6.89
CA THR A 332 10.35 -11.70 6.87
C THR A 332 11.32 -11.31 5.75
N ASP A 333 11.98 -12.27 5.10
CA ASP A 333 12.94 -11.99 4.04
C ASP A 333 12.26 -11.95 2.66
N GLY A 334 12.73 -11.04 1.79
CA GLY A 334 12.28 -10.88 0.41
C GLY A 334 12.38 -9.44 -0.08
N ALA A 335 11.64 -9.11 -1.13
CA ALA A 335 11.82 -7.85 -1.84
C ALA A 335 11.52 -6.61 -0.98
N MET A 336 10.49 -6.65 -0.13
CA MET A 336 10.16 -5.54 0.77
C MET A 336 11.27 -5.27 1.79
N THR A 337 11.76 -6.31 2.46
CA THR A 337 12.83 -6.19 3.45
C THR A 337 14.13 -5.73 2.81
N ARG A 338 14.45 -6.22 1.61
CA ARG A 338 15.58 -5.72 0.82
C ARG A 338 15.48 -4.21 0.58
N ILE A 339 14.33 -3.70 0.13
CA ILE A 339 14.11 -2.25 -0.08
C ILE A 339 14.45 -1.47 1.18
N MET A 340 13.92 -1.89 2.34
CA MET A 340 14.11 -1.17 3.59
C MET A 340 15.57 -1.19 4.07
N LEU A 341 16.25 -2.34 3.96
CA LEU A 341 17.66 -2.44 4.30
C LEU A 341 18.55 -1.59 3.38
N GLU A 342 18.25 -1.55 2.09
CA GLU A 342 19.00 -0.72 1.16
C GLU A 342 18.78 0.77 1.37
N MET A 343 17.54 1.19 1.63
CA MET A 343 17.22 2.57 1.96
C MET A 343 17.97 3.01 3.22
N TRP A 344 18.03 2.14 4.23
CA TRP A 344 18.83 2.33 5.43
C TRP A 344 20.32 2.55 5.11
N ASP A 345 20.92 1.66 4.31
CA ASP A 345 22.32 1.80 3.93
C ASP A 345 22.60 3.10 3.17
N GLU A 346 21.64 3.56 2.36
CA GLU A 346 21.75 4.79 1.57
C GLU A 346 21.65 6.07 2.40
N MET A 347 20.79 6.09 3.43
CA MET A 347 20.60 7.25 4.30
C MET A 347 21.66 7.37 5.40
N MET A 348 22.22 6.24 5.84
CA MET A 348 23.11 6.20 7.00
C MET A 348 24.32 7.15 6.93
N PRO A 349 25.04 7.27 5.81
CA PRO A 349 26.16 8.20 5.70
C PRO A 349 25.81 9.66 6.02
N MET A 350 24.57 10.08 5.78
CA MET A 350 24.15 11.46 6.07
C MET A 350 23.84 11.69 7.55
N MET A 351 23.49 10.62 8.25
CA MET A 351 23.04 10.64 9.64
C MET A 351 24.19 10.45 10.62
N MET A 352 25.37 10.04 10.15
CA MET A 352 26.57 9.93 10.97
C MET A 352 27.06 11.29 11.48
N PRO A 353 27.51 11.40 12.74
CA PRO A 353 28.20 12.59 13.26
C PRO A 353 29.40 12.98 12.38
N ARG A 354 29.69 14.28 12.26
CA ARG A 354 30.80 14.77 11.42
C ARG A 354 32.13 14.17 11.87
N GLY A 355 32.86 13.61 10.91
CA GLY A 355 34.19 13.02 11.16
C GLY A 355 34.16 11.65 11.84
N MET A 356 32.98 11.06 12.06
CA MET A 356 32.84 9.70 12.57
C MET A 356 32.48 8.74 11.44
N ALA A 357 33.23 7.65 11.33
CA ALA A 357 32.81 6.46 10.61
C ALA A 357 32.01 5.58 11.57
N MET A 358 30.99 4.89 11.07
CA MET A 358 30.26 3.90 11.85
C MET A 358 31.17 2.70 12.07
N ASP A 359 31.46 2.36 13.33
CA ASP A 359 32.19 1.13 13.59
C ASP A 359 31.30 -0.09 13.28
N GLU A 360 31.94 -1.24 13.03
CA GLU A 360 31.22 -2.45 12.63
C GLU A 360 30.24 -2.94 13.70
N SER A 361 30.55 -2.71 14.98
CA SER A 361 29.69 -3.10 16.11
C SER A 361 28.42 -2.26 16.15
N GLN A 362 28.54 -0.94 16.00
CA GLN A 362 27.42 -0.02 15.90
C GLN A 362 26.55 -0.34 14.68
N HIS A 363 27.17 -0.55 13.52
CA HIS A 363 26.44 -0.94 12.31
C HIS A 363 25.62 -2.22 12.53
N ARG A 364 26.24 -3.27 13.09
CA ARG A 364 25.55 -4.52 13.41
C ARG A 364 24.36 -4.29 14.34
N ARG A 365 24.54 -3.55 15.44
CA ARG A 365 23.46 -3.26 16.40
C ARG A 365 22.30 -2.49 15.79
N MET A 366 22.58 -1.49 14.96
CA MET A 366 21.53 -0.70 14.28
C MET A 366 20.80 -1.54 13.25
N SER A 367 21.52 -2.33 12.45
CA SER A 367 20.94 -3.24 11.45
C SER A 367 20.13 -4.37 12.08
N GLU A 368 20.53 -4.86 13.26
CA GLU A 368 19.73 -5.80 14.07
C GLU A 368 18.42 -5.16 14.54
N GLN A 369 18.45 -3.94 15.09
CA GLN A 369 17.23 -3.23 15.46
C GLN A 369 16.33 -2.97 14.26
N LEU A 370 16.88 -2.54 13.12
CA LEU A 370 16.12 -2.39 11.89
C LEU A 370 15.43 -3.70 11.50
N ARG A 371 16.16 -4.82 11.49
CA ARG A 371 15.57 -6.13 11.18
C ARG A 371 14.45 -6.50 12.13
N MET A 372 14.59 -6.24 13.43
CA MET A 372 13.52 -6.45 14.41
C MET A 372 12.30 -5.57 14.12
N LYS A 373 12.50 -4.28 13.84
CA LYS A 373 11.45 -3.31 13.47
C LYS A 373 10.73 -3.62 12.15
N LEU A 374 11.33 -4.43 11.29
CA LEU A 374 10.69 -4.93 10.06
C LEU A 374 9.83 -6.18 10.30
N ARG A 375 9.86 -6.76 11.51
CA ARG A 375 9.00 -7.87 11.90
C ARG A 375 7.73 -7.35 12.58
N PRO A 376 6.59 -8.02 12.38
CA PRO A 376 5.38 -7.74 13.15
C PRO A 376 5.58 -8.00 14.64
N GLY A 377 5.20 -7.02 15.46
CA GLY A 377 5.27 -7.08 16.92
C GLY A 377 6.64 -6.73 17.47
N LEU A 378 6.69 -6.35 18.74
CA LEU A 378 7.96 -6.13 19.46
C LEU A 378 8.71 -7.45 19.65
N GLN A 379 9.93 -7.52 19.13
CA GLN A 379 10.79 -8.70 19.23
C GLN A 379 11.61 -8.71 20.54
N GLN A 380 12.10 -9.89 20.95
CA GLN A 380 13.00 -9.99 22.08
C GLN A 380 14.30 -9.23 21.81
N GLY A 381 14.65 -8.28 22.69
CA GLY A 381 15.85 -7.44 22.53
C GLY A 381 15.64 -6.22 21.62
N GLU A 382 14.44 -6.04 21.07
CA GLU A 382 14.06 -4.82 20.36
C GLU A 382 13.90 -3.66 21.35
N LEU A 383 14.39 -2.49 20.97
CA LEU A 383 14.15 -1.24 21.69
C LEU A 383 12.73 -0.77 21.38
N ALA A 384 11.95 -0.40 22.40
CA ALA A 384 10.56 0.06 22.22
C ALA A 384 10.47 1.34 21.37
N GLY A 385 9.27 1.62 20.85
CA GLY A 385 8.97 2.80 20.04
C GLY A 385 9.12 2.57 18.54
N SER A 386 9.35 3.66 17.80
CA SER A 386 9.60 3.65 16.36
C SER A 386 11.03 3.18 16.02
N LEU A 387 11.34 3.02 14.73
CA LEU A 387 12.73 2.85 14.30
C LEU A 387 13.60 4.05 14.73
N HIS A 388 13.08 5.27 14.60
CA HIS A 388 13.79 6.48 14.99
C HIS A 388 14.24 6.43 16.46
N ASP A 389 13.35 6.03 17.37
CA ASP A 389 13.64 5.98 18.82
C ASP A 389 14.72 4.94 19.15
N ALA A 390 14.66 3.79 18.49
CA ALA A 390 15.69 2.75 18.60
C ALA A 390 17.05 3.28 18.11
N MET A 391 17.09 3.98 16.98
CA MET A 391 18.32 4.54 16.44
C MET A 391 18.91 5.63 17.34
N LYS A 392 18.08 6.54 17.88
CA LYS A 392 18.53 7.58 18.83
C LYS A 392 19.04 6.99 20.14
N THR A 393 18.51 5.86 20.56
CA THR A 393 19.01 5.15 21.75
C THR A 393 20.39 4.53 21.50
N ILE A 394 20.63 3.96 20.31
CA ILE A 394 21.94 3.38 19.95
C ILE A 394 22.98 4.46 19.66
N MET A 395 22.56 5.54 18.97
CA MET A 395 23.41 6.65 18.54
C MET A 395 22.76 8.00 18.91
N PRO A 396 22.93 8.46 20.16
CA PRO A 396 22.33 9.71 20.63
C PRO A 396 22.72 10.94 19.79
N ASP A 397 23.96 10.98 19.29
CA ASP A 397 24.49 12.10 18.49
C ASP A 397 24.19 11.97 16.99
N MET A 398 23.36 10.99 16.59
CA MET A 398 22.91 10.82 15.20
C MET A 398 22.31 12.12 14.67
N ARG A 399 22.79 12.56 13.51
CA ARG A 399 22.30 13.74 12.82
C ARG A 399 20.94 13.44 12.24
N MET A 400 19.99 14.31 12.55
CA MET A 400 18.65 14.29 11.97
C MET A 400 18.47 15.55 11.13
N ALA A 401 17.91 15.37 9.94
CA ALA A 401 17.36 16.50 9.19
C ALA A 401 16.14 17.03 9.98
N PRO A 402 16.09 18.30 10.39
CA PRO A 402 14.95 18.85 11.12
C PRO A 402 13.61 18.60 10.42
N GLU A 403 13.62 18.61 9.08
CA GLU A 403 12.48 18.35 8.20
C GLU A 403 11.95 16.92 8.36
N ALA A 404 12.80 15.95 8.73
CA ALA A 404 12.38 14.57 8.95
C ALA A 404 11.49 14.40 10.19
N MET A 405 11.50 15.36 11.12
CA MET A 405 10.71 15.30 12.36
C MET A 405 9.42 16.11 12.29
N ARG A 406 9.26 16.96 11.27
CA ARG A 406 8.09 17.83 11.15
C ARG A 406 7.02 17.18 10.26
N PRO A 407 5.74 17.31 10.64
CA PRO A 407 4.63 16.87 9.80
C PRO A 407 4.61 17.68 8.50
N GLY A 408 4.37 17.02 7.38
CA GLY A 408 4.23 17.66 6.07
C GLY A 408 5.54 18.07 5.39
N GLU A 409 6.69 18.00 6.09
CA GLU A 409 8.00 18.34 5.52
C GLU A 409 8.74 17.11 4.95
N THR A 410 9.37 17.28 3.79
CA THR A 410 10.17 16.24 3.13
C THR A 410 11.66 16.49 3.35
N PRO A 411 12.44 15.53 3.87
CA PRO A 411 13.89 15.67 3.99
C PRO A 411 14.57 15.52 2.61
N LYS A 412 14.55 16.60 1.82
CA LYS A 412 14.93 16.59 0.38
C LYS A 412 16.31 15.99 0.12
N GLN A 413 17.33 16.38 0.89
CA GLN A 413 18.68 15.85 0.73
C GLN A 413 18.73 14.32 0.95
N MET A 414 17.89 13.79 1.86
CA MET A 414 17.82 12.36 2.13
C MET A 414 17.15 11.63 0.97
N VAL A 415 16.03 12.17 0.47
CA VAL A 415 15.34 11.66 -0.72
C VAL A 415 16.30 11.60 -1.92
N GLU A 416 16.99 12.70 -2.21
CA GLU A 416 17.96 12.77 -3.32
C GLU A 416 19.08 11.73 -3.17
N THR A 417 19.63 11.59 -1.97
CA THR A 417 20.69 10.62 -1.68
C THR A 417 20.23 9.18 -1.89
N MET A 418 19.03 8.82 -1.38
CA MET A 418 18.47 7.49 -1.56
C MET A 418 18.14 7.21 -3.03
N LEU A 419 17.56 8.17 -3.75
CA LEU A 419 17.26 8.02 -5.18
C LEU A 419 18.54 7.87 -6.02
N GLN A 420 19.61 8.60 -5.70
CA GLN A 420 20.91 8.39 -6.33
C GLN A 420 21.49 7.01 -6.01
N GLY A 421 21.33 6.54 -4.76
CA GLY A 421 21.70 5.20 -4.35
C GLY A 421 20.99 4.12 -5.18
N TRP A 422 19.68 4.26 -5.33
CA TRP A 422 18.88 3.38 -6.19
C TRP A 422 19.33 3.45 -7.65
N HIS A 423 19.51 4.65 -8.21
CA HIS A 423 19.92 4.80 -9.61
C HIS A 423 21.29 4.15 -9.89
N ARG A 424 22.25 4.24 -8.96
CA ARG A 424 23.53 3.52 -9.08
C ARG A 424 23.38 2.00 -9.08
N LYS A 425 22.43 1.46 -8.31
CA LYS A 425 22.22 0.01 -8.19
C LYS A 425 21.37 -0.56 -9.32
N TYR A 426 20.35 0.18 -9.75
CA TYR A 426 19.26 -0.31 -10.58
C TYR A 426 18.94 0.55 -11.80
N GLY A 427 19.51 1.74 -11.94
CA GLY A 427 19.24 2.63 -13.08
C GLY A 427 19.53 1.95 -14.43
N ASP A 428 20.62 1.18 -14.47
CA ASP A 428 21.04 0.43 -15.66
C ASP A 428 20.55 -1.03 -15.66
N MET A 429 19.67 -1.43 -14.73
CA MET A 429 19.15 -2.79 -14.75
C MET A 429 18.30 -3.02 -16.01
N PRO A 430 18.36 -4.21 -16.63
CA PRO A 430 17.52 -4.52 -17.77
C PRO A 430 16.05 -4.52 -17.36
N ASP A 431 15.19 -4.13 -18.29
CA ASP A 431 13.75 -4.18 -18.08
C ASP A 431 13.27 -5.62 -17.95
N ALA A 432 12.31 -5.83 -17.04
CA ALA A 432 11.56 -7.08 -16.97
C ALA A 432 10.88 -7.36 -18.31
N GLN A 433 11.18 -8.53 -18.88
CA GLN A 433 10.69 -8.90 -20.19
C GLN A 433 9.16 -9.01 -20.18
N PRO A 434 8.45 -8.46 -21.18
CA PRO A 434 7.01 -8.60 -21.27
C PRO A 434 6.62 -10.08 -21.42
N ILE A 435 5.40 -10.43 -21.00
CA ILE A 435 4.80 -11.73 -21.27
C ILE A 435 4.04 -11.67 -22.60
N SER A 436 4.09 -12.74 -23.39
CA SER A 436 3.30 -12.84 -24.61
C SER A 436 1.83 -13.04 -24.26
N MET A 437 0.95 -12.29 -24.92
CA MET A 437 -0.50 -12.46 -24.88
C MET A 437 -1.04 -13.08 -26.17
N ALA A 438 -0.17 -13.51 -27.09
CA ALA A 438 -0.58 -14.05 -28.39
C ALA A 438 -1.34 -15.38 -28.26
N ASP A 439 -0.97 -16.18 -27.26
CA ASP A 439 -1.56 -17.47 -26.99
C ASP A 439 -2.22 -17.44 -25.61
N GLU A 440 -3.45 -17.94 -25.54
CA GLU A 440 -4.15 -18.15 -24.29
C GLU A 440 -3.44 -19.26 -23.49
N PRO A 441 -3.16 -19.06 -22.19
CA PRO A 441 -2.48 -20.06 -21.38
C PRO A 441 -3.38 -21.27 -21.19
N VAL A 442 -2.76 -22.46 -21.19
CA VAL A 442 -3.44 -23.68 -20.76
C VAL A 442 -3.32 -23.78 -19.25
N PRO A 443 -4.45 -23.89 -18.50
CA PRO A 443 -4.42 -24.00 -17.06
C PRO A 443 -3.51 -25.14 -16.59
N PRO A 444 -2.56 -24.89 -15.67
CA PRO A 444 -1.70 -25.94 -15.15
C PRO A 444 -2.52 -26.97 -14.36
N VAL A 445 -2.21 -28.25 -14.57
CA VAL A 445 -2.79 -29.36 -13.80
C VAL A 445 -2.64 -29.06 -12.30
N SER A 446 -3.70 -29.31 -11.53
CA SER A 446 -3.65 -29.05 -10.09
C SER A 446 -2.53 -29.86 -9.43
N PRO A 447 -1.70 -29.27 -8.55
CA PRO A 447 -0.70 -30.01 -7.78
C PRO A 447 -1.31 -31.19 -7.02
N PHE A 448 -2.56 -31.06 -6.55
CA PHE A 448 -3.30 -32.12 -5.89
C PHE A 448 -3.72 -33.26 -6.83
N GLN A 449 -3.95 -32.95 -8.12
CA GLN A 449 -4.22 -33.96 -9.14
C GLN A 449 -2.93 -34.67 -9.57
N ALA A 450 -1.80 -33.95 -9.64
CA ALA A 450 -0.49 -34.55 -9.93
C ALA A 450 -0.11 -35.61 -8.88
N ILE A 451 -0.26 -35.30 -7.59
CA ILE A 451 -0.01 -36.26 -6.50
C ILE A 451 -0.92 -37.50 -6.60
N LYS A 452 -2.20 -37.32 -6.96
CA LYS A 452 -3.13 -38.44 -7.16
C LYS A 452 -2.77 -39.28 -8.38
N ALA A 453 -2.33 -38.66 -9.47
CA ALA A 453 -1.92 -39.36 -10.69
C ALA A 453 -0.64 -40.17 -10.46
N GLU A 454 0.36 -39.60 -9.77
CA GLU A 454 1.57 -40.34 -9.36
C GLU A 454 1.25 -41.52 -8.45
N ALA A 455 0.37 -41.33 -7.46
CA ALA A 455 -0.08 -42.39 -6.57
C ALA A 455 -0.88 -43.49 -7.30
N ALA A 456 -1.55 -43.17 -8.41
CA ALA A 456 -2.26 -44.14 -9.24
C ALA A 456 -1.30 -44.92 -10.16
N THR A 457 -0.19 -44.33 -10.60
CA THR A 457 0.85 -45.02 -11.40
C THR A 457 1.81 -45.87 -10.58
N MET A 458 1.84 -45.70 -9.26
CA MET A 458 2.61 -46.53 -8.33
C MET A 458 1.84 -47.75 -7.80
N ARG A 459 0.61 -47.98 -8.29
CA ARG A 459 -0.20 -49.19 -8.06
C ARG A 459 -0.32 -49.98 -9.34
#